data_AF-A0A166ILR8-F1
#
_entry.id   AF-A0A166ILR8-F1
#
_cell.length_a   1.000
_cell.length_b   1.000
_cell.length_c   1.000
_cell.angle_alpha   90.00
_cell.angle_beta   90.00
_cell.angle_gamma   90.00
#
_symmetry.space_group_name_H-M   'P 1'
#
loop_
_entity.id
_entity.type
_entity.pdbx_description
1 polymer ?
#
loop_
_entity_poly.entity_id
_entity_poly.type
_entity_poly.pdbx_seq_one_letter_code
_entity_poly.pdbx_strand_id
1 'polypeptide(L)'
;LSRVSSTLDKSVAKKHLIDGVSETCWTSTQGTPQWLQLKFPGPIRPRRLSITFQGGFVGRRCVIGKVQGDGQSRTWTTIYPEDVNRKQVFSLPALEPSEDDGVYGLKLTFEESSDFFGRITIYDLGLEGDVVPPTAPP
;
A
#
# COMPACT_ATOMS: atom_id res chain seq x y z
N LEU A 1 8.35 -0.22 -13.82
CA LEU A 1 8.46 -1.67 -13.59
C LEU A 1 8.78 -1.92 -12.12
N SER A 2 7.76 -2.04 -11.27
CA SER A 2 7.91 -2.30 -9.82
C SER A 2 7.95 -3.81 -9.57
N ARG A 3 8.99 -4.28 -8.88
CA ARG A 3 9.17 -5.71 -8.55
C ARG A 3 8.78 -5.96 -7.08
N VAL A 4 7.83 -6.86 -6.86
CA VAL A 4 7.34 -7.27 -5.52
C VAL A 4 7.80 -8.70 -5.21
N SER A 5 8.38 -8.95 -4.03
CA SER A 5 8.83 -10.29 -3.60
C SER A 5 8.21 -10.69 -2.26
N SER A 6 7.76 -11.96 -2.16
CA SER A 6 7.47 -12.71 -0.92
C SER A 6 7.06 -14.14 -1.30
N THR A 7 7.60 -15.12 -0.56
CA THR A 7 7.56 -16.58 -0.75
C THR A 7 6.17 -17.19 -0.50
N LEU A 8 5.40 -17.33 -1.58
CA LEU A 8 4.42 -18.39 -1.86
C LEU A 8 4.02 -18.16 -3.32
N ASP A 9 3.92 -19.18 -4.16
CA ASP A 9 3.58 -19.09 -5.60
C ASP A 9 2.25 -18.35 -5.84
N LYS A 10 2.30 -17.01 -5.88
CA LYS A 10 1.18 -16.04 -5.89
C LYS A 10 1.46 -14.83 -6.79
N SER A 11 2.30 -14.97 -7.81
CA SER A 11 2.65 -13.86 -8.71
C SER A 11 1.44 -13.32 -9.48
N VAL A 12 0.48 -14.19 -9.82
CA VAL A 12 -0.76 -13.86 -10.56
C VAL A 12 -1.74 -13.03 -9.73
N ALA A 13 -1.86 -13.29 -8.42
CA ALA A 13 -2.78 -12.53 -7.56
C ALA A 13 -2.27 -11.12 -7.21
N LYS A 14 -0.97 -10.84 -7.40
CA LYS A 14 -0.37 -9.54 -7.10
C LYS A 14 -0.56 -8.52 -8.22
N LYS A 15 -0.64 -8.97 -9.48
CA LYS A 15 -1.02 -8.06 -10.59
C LYS A 15 -2.45 -7.53 -10.40
N HIS A 16 -3.34 -8.31 -9.78
CA HIS A 16 -4.73 -7.93 -9.51
C HIS A 16 -4.88 -6.72 -8.58
N LEU A 17 -3.85 -6.38 -7.79
CA LEU A 17 -3.89 -5.17 -6.97
C LEU A 17 -3.76 -3.88 -7.80
N ILE A 18 -3.18 -3.96 -9.01
CA ILE A 18 -2.76 -2.80 -9.81
C ILE A 18 -3.09 -2.94 -11.30
N ASP A 19 -3.83 -3.98 -11.70
CA ASP A 19 -4.19 -4.22 -13.10
C ASP A 19 -5.42 -3.41 -13.53
N GLY A 20 -6.11 -2.78 -12.59
CA GLY A 20 -7.32 -1.99 -12.84
C GLY A 20 -8.52 -2.84 -13.28
N VAL A 21 -8.45 -4.17 -13.11
CA VAL A 21 -9.52 -5.08 -13.49
C VAL A 21 -10.40 -5.36 -12.27
N SER A 22 -11.63 -4.86 -12.29
CA SER A 22 -12.57 -5.00 -11.16
C SER A 22 -12.93 -6.45 -10.80
N GLU A 23 -12.68 -7.41 -11.69
CA GLU A 23 -12.98 -8.82 -11.47
C GLU A 23 -11.86 -9.60 -10.79
N THR A 24 -10.70 -8.99 -10.59
CA THR A 24 -9.55 -9.64 -9.97
C THR A 24 -9.26 -9.02 -8.61
N CYS A 25 -8.86 -9.84 -7.63
CA CYS A 25 -8.57 -9.37 -6.28
C CYS A 25 -7.33 -10.04 -5.69
N TRP A 26 -6.78 -9.39 -4.67
CA TRP A 26 -5.84 -9.99 -3.74
C TRP A 26 -6.55 -10.26 -2.41
N THR A 27 -6.43 -11.48 -1.92
CA THR A 27 -6.89 -11.86 -0.58
C THR A 27 -5.72 -12.37 0.25
N SER A 28 -5.60 -11.88 1.47
CA SER A 28 -4.60 -12.32 2.43
C SER A 28 -4.90 -13.73 2.95
N THR A 29 -3.93 -14.33 3.63
CA THR A 29 -4.23 -15.49 4.49
C THR A 29 -5.01 -15.04 5.74
N GLN A 30 -5.51 -16.02 6.51
CA GLN A 30 -6.08 -15.77 7.85
C GLN A 30 -5.01 -15.19 8.79
N GLY A 31 -5.47 -14.39 9.77
CA GLY A 31 -4.67 -13.82 10.85
C GLY A 31 -4.59 -12.28 10.82
N THR A 32 -4.10 -11.69 11.90
CA THR A 32 -3.89 -10.24 12.05
C THR A 32 -2.58 -10.03 12.82
N PRO A 33 -1.73 -9.05 12.45
CA PRO A 33 -1.89 -8.11 11.34
C PRO A 33 -1.64 -8.74 9.97
N GLN A 34 -2.26 -8.17 8.95
CA GLN A 34 -1.93 -8.43 7.54
C GLN A 34 -1.14 -7.26 6.97
N TRP A 35 -0.32 -7.47 5.95
CA TRP A 35 0.42 -6.38 5.34
C TRP A 35 0.70 -6.59 3.87
N LEU A 36 0.91 -5.47 3.17
CA LEU A 36 1.43 -5.42 1.81
C LEU A 36 2.53 -4.37 1.72
N GLN A 37 3.49 -4.58 0.83
CA GLN A 37 4.59 -3.65 0.61
C GLN A 37 4.71 -3.30 -0.87
N LEU A 38 4.60 -2.01 -1.16
CA LEU A 38 4.86 -1.41 -2.46
C LEU A 38 6.35 -1.05 -2.55
N LYS A 39 6.98 -1.37 -3.67
CA LYS A 39 8.36 -1.01 -3.97
C LYS A 39 8.41 -0.25 -5.28
N PHE A 40 9.08 0.90 -5.29
CA PHE A 40 9.18 1.77 -6.44
C PHE A 40 10.56 1.63 -7.08
N PRO A 41 10.66 1.74 -8.42
CA PRO A 41 11.93 1.69 -9.13
C PRO A 41 12.80 2.93 -8.87
N GLY A 42 12.20 4.02 -8.38
CA GLY A 42 12.87 5.24 -7.98
C GLY A 42 12.05 5.96 -6.90
N PRO A 43 12.62 6.98 -6.27
CA PRO A 43 11.95 7.71 -5.22
C PRO A 43 10.70 8.45 -5.71
N ILE A 44 9.66 8.44 -4.89
CA ILE A 44 8.43 9.19 -5.13
C ILE A 44 8.01 10.00 -3.90
N ARG A 45 7.15 11.00 -4.10
CA ARG A 45 6.43 11.74 -3.06
C ARG A 45 4.94 11.38 -3.12
N PRO A 46 4.47 10.37 -2.36
CA PRO A 46 3.07 9.96 -2.37
C PRO A 46 2.18 11.07 -1.81
N ARG A 47 1.01 11.28 -2.42
CA ARG A 47 0.01 12.28 -1.99
C ARG A 47 -1.35 11.67 -1.69
N ARG A 48 -1.78 10.68 -2.48
CA ARG A 48 -3.07 10.02 -2.29
C ARG A 48 -2.94 8.51 -2.46
N LEU A 49 -3.64 7.80 -1.58
CA LEU A 49 -3.81 6.35 -1.65
C LEU A 49 -5.28 6.06 -1.87
N SER A 50 -5.61 5.27 -2.89
CA SER A 50 -6.96 4.79 -3.12
C SER A 50 -7.03 3.29 -2.94
N ILE A 51 -8.00 2.80 -2.17
CA ILE A 51 -8.18 1.36 -1.95
C ILE A 51 -9.66 1.00 -2.14
N THR A 52 -9.92 -0.09 -2.84
CA THR A 52 -11.25 -0.72 -2.91
C THR A 52 -11.17 -2.09 -2.26
N PHE A 53 -11.89 -2.28 -1.15
CA PHE A 53 -11.96 -3.57 -0.46
C PHE A 53 -13.22 -4.34 -0.87
N GLN A 54 -13.21 -5.66 -0.64
CA GLN A 54 -14.45 -6.42 -0.52
C GLN A 54 -15.10 -6.10 0.83
N GLY A 55 -16.40 -5.75 0.83
CA GLY A 55 -17.16 -5.60 2.08
C GLY A 55 -17.09 -6.88 2.93
N GLY A 56 -16.90 -6.72 4.23
CA GLY A 56 -16.65 -7.81 5.18
C GLY A 56 -15.19 -8.27 5.26
N PHE A 57 -14.27 -7.78 4.42
CA PHE A 57 -12.83 -8.14 4.41
C PHE A 57 -11.91 -6.90 4.38
N VAL A 58 -12.27 -5.86 5.12
CA VAL A 58 -11.65 -4.54 5.15
C VAL A 58 -10.65 -4.43 6.30
N GLY A 59 -9.48 -3.85 6.01
CA GLY A 59 -8.50 -3.51 7.03
C GLY A 59 -8.85 -2.19 7.72
N ARG A 60 -9.63 -2.24 8.81
CA ARG A 60 -10.26 -1.07 9.46
C ARG A 60 -9.29 -0.08 10.07
N ARG A 61 -8.09 -0.54 10.43
CA ARG A 61 -6.97 0.29 10.89
C ARG A 61 -5.73 -0.08 10.09
N CYS A 62 -5.29 0.82 9.21
CA CYS A 62 -4.14 0.59 8.34
C CYS A 62 -3.02 1.58 8.63
N VAL A 63 -1.93 1.08 9.21
CA VAL A 63 -0.70 1.85 9.44
C VAL A 63 0.13 1.84 8.16
N ILE A 64 0.45 3.04 7.67
CA ILE A 64 1.28 3.26 6.50
C ILE A 64 2.69 3.59 6.98
N GLY A 65 3.65 2.74 6.62
CA GLY A 65 5.07 2.97 6.80
C GLY A 65 5.75 3.41 5.51
N LYS A 66 6.73 4.30 5.62
CA LYS A 66 7.64 4.71 4.55
C LYS A 66 8.89 3.86 4.54
N VAL A 67 9.31 3.41 3.37
CA VAL A 67 10.55 2.67 3.17
C VAL A 67 11.55 3.59 2.51
N GLN A 68 12.64 3.89 3.21
CA GLN A 68 13.73 4.74 2.73
C GLN A 68 14.84 3.89 2.10
N GLY A 69 15.93 4.51 1.64
CA GLY A 69 17.03 3.83 0.94
C GLY A 69 17.73 2.74 1.75
N ASP A 70 17.61 2.77 3.08
CA ASP A 70 18.11 1.73 3.99
C ASP A 70 17.23 0.47 4.04
N GLY A 71 16.09 0.47 3.33
CA GLY A 71 15.13 -0.63 3.28
C GLY A 71 14.28 -0.79 4.55
N GLN A 72 14.47 0.05 5.57
CA GLN A 72 13.70 0.01 6.80
C GLN A 72 12.37 0.73 6.65
N SER A 73 11.31 0.14 7.19
CA SER A 73 9.97 0.73 7.21
C SER A 73 9.77 1.52 8.50
N ARG A 74 9.47 2.82 8.39
CA ARG A 74 9.15 3.69 9.52
C ARG A 74 7.71 4.16 9.42
N THR A 75 6.97 4.11 10.53
CA THR A 75 5.57 4.57 10.56
C THR A 75 5.47 6.03 10.12
N TRP A 76 4.50 6.31 9.24
CA TRP A 76 4.26 7.64 8.70
C TRP A 76 2.90 8.20 9.07
N THR A 77 1.86 7.40 8.85
CA THR A 77 0.48 7.80 9.12
C THR A 77 -0.40 6.58 9.27
N THR A 78 -1.65 6.80 9.68
CA THR A 78 -2.66 5.75 9.80
C THR A 78 -3.93 6.21 9.10
N ILE A 79 -4.51 5.32 8.30
CA ILE A 79 -5.82 5.51 7.68
C ILE A 79 -6.84 4.54 8.27
N TYR A 80 -8.12 4.90 8.17
CA TYR A 80 -9.24 4.13 8.73
C TYR A 80 -10.29 3.87 7.65
N PRO A 81 -10.12 2.82 6.84
CA PRO A 81 -11.10 2.45 5.82
C PRO A 81 -12.45 2.02 6.41
N GLU A 82 -13.52 2.47 5.78
CA GLU A 82 -14.88 2.03 6.04
C GLU A 82 -15.12 0.63 5.45
N ASP A 83 -15.99 -0.15 6.10
CA ASP A 83 -16.40 -1.47 5.65
C ASP A 83 -17.41 -1.38 4.49
N VAL A 84 -16.92 -0.97 3.31
CA VAL A 84 -17.73 -0.72 2.11
C VAL A 84 -17.02 -1.21 0.85
N ASN A 85 -17.80 -1.72 -0.10
CA ASN A 85 -17.31 -2.10 -1.43
C ASN A 85 -17.40 -0.92 -2.42
N ARG A 86 -16.59 0.12 -2.17
CA ARG A 86 -16.39 1.25 -3.08
C ARG A 86 -14.97 1.79 -2.93
N LYS A 87 -14.48 2.49 -3.96
CA LYS A 87 -13.19 3.16 -3.91
C LYS A 87 -13.19 4.21 -2.80
N GLN A 88 -12.23 4.10 -1.88
CA GLN A 88 -11.98 5.06 -0.82
C GLN A 88 -10.64 5.74 -1.08
N VAL A 89 -10.58 7.07 -0.93
CA VAL A 89 -9.38 7.86 -1.22
C VAL A 89 -8.91 8.55 0.06
N PHE A 90 -7.65 8.36 0.39
CA PHE A 90 -7.01 8.93 1.58
C PHE A 90 -5.92 9.91 1.15
N SER A 91 -5.96 11.11 1.69
CA SER A 91 -4.87 12.07 1.55
C SER A 91 -3.74 11.68 2.49
N LEU A 92 -2.53 11.57 1.95
CA LEU A 92 -1.33 11.27 2.72
C LEU A 92 -0.69 12.59 3.17
N PRO A 93 -0.13 12.66 4.39
CA PRO A 93 0.59 13.84 4.84
C PRO A 93 1.80 14.11 3.93
N ALA A 94 2.37 15.32 4.00
CA ALA A 94 3.63 15.57 3.31
C ALA A 94 4.77 14.72 3.91
N LEU A 95 5.83 14.50 3.12
CA LEU A 95 7.09 13.99 3.66
C LEU A 95 7.78 15.09 4.46
N GLU A 96 8.59 14.69 5.45
CA GLU A 96 9.38 15.65 6.22
C GLU A 96 10.47 16.27 5.33
N PRO A 97 10.95 17.49 5.61
CA PRO A 97 12.00 18.13 4.81
C PRO A 97 13.31 17.31 4.73
N SER A 98 13.59 16.49 5.75
CA SER A 98 14.73 15.57 5.77
C SER A 98 14.58 14.38 4.81
N GLU A 99 13.40 14.20 4.21
CA GLU A 99 13.07 13.17 3.23
C GLU A 99 12.91 13.78 1.83
N ASP A 100 13.70 14.79 1.51
CA ASP A 100 13.66 15.48 0.21
C ASP A 100 14.00 14.56 -0.97
N ASP A 101 14.64 13.43 -0.69
CA ASP A 101 14.89 12.38 -1.68
C ASP A 101 13.67 11.47 -1.91
N GLY A 102 12.53 11.70 -1.27
CA GLY A 102 11.33 10.88 -1.41
C GLY A 102 11.40 9.51 -0.71
N VAL A 103 10.49 8.61 -1.08
CA VAL A 103 10.43 7.25 -0.54
C VAL A 103 10.54 6.18 -1.64
N TYR A 104 11.17 5.06 -1.30
CA TYR A 104 11.42 3.93 -2.20
C TYR A 104 10.38 2.83 -2.08
N GLY A 105 9.51 2.93 -1.06
CA GLY A 105 8.40 2.01 -0.89
C GLY A 105 7.43 2.48 0.18
N LEU A 106 6.28 1.83 0.21
CA LEU A 106 5.29 1.97 1.28
C LEU A 106 4.93 0.59 1.82
N LYS A 107 4.80 0.48 3.13
CA LYS A 107 4.27 -0.72 3.80
C LYS A 107 2.91 -0.39 4.41
N LEU A 108 1.86 -1.04 3.95
CA LEU A 108 0.53 -0.92 4.52
C LEU A 108 0.33 -2.11 5.46
N THR A 109 0.11 -1.84 6.74
CA THR A 109 -0.10 -2.84 7.79
C THR A 109 -1.51 -2.70 8.33
N PHE A 110 -2.37 -3.69 8.06
CA PHE A 110 -3.74 -3.77 8.53
C PHE A 110 -3.74 -4.43 9.91
N GLU A 111 -3.84 -3.61 10.96
CA GLU A 111 -3.82 -4.03 12.37
C GLU A 111 -5.17 -4.56 12.83
N GLU A 112 -6.24 -4.22 12.13
CA GLU A 112 -7.61 -4.65 12.40
C GLU A 112 -8.28 -5.06 11.09
N SER A 113 -9.12 -6.10 11.14
CA SER A 113 -9.92 -6.55 10.00
C SER A 113 -11.41 -6.60 10.37
N SER A 114 -12.26 -6.42 9.37
CA SER A 114 -13.68 -6.72 9.46
C SER A 114 -14.06 -8.18 9.42
N ASP A 115 -13.20 -8.99 8.82
CA ASP A 115 -13.41 -10.43 8.73
C ASP A 115 -13.08 -11.06 10.09
N PHE A 116 -13.92 -11.97 10.54
CA PHE A 116 -13.73 -12.69 11.81
C PHE A 116 -12.38 -13.43 11.88
N PHE A 117 -11.86 -13.85 10.72
CA PHE A 117 -10.58 -14.55 10.61
C PHE A 117 -9.41 -13.61 10.29
N GLY A 118 -9.58 -12.29 10.34
CA GLY A 118 -8.48 -11.35 10.10
C GLY A 118 -8.12 -11.17 8.62
N ARG A 119 -8.84 -11.79 7.68
CA ARG A 119 -8.49 -11.71 6.25
C ARG A 119 -8.77 -10.32 5.69
N ILE A 120 -8.01 -9.96 4.66
CA ILE A 120 -8.15 -8.72 3.93
C ILE A 120 -8.31 -9.05 2.45
N THR A 121 -9.31 -8.46 1.78
CA THR A 121 -9.50 -8.61 0.32
C THR A 121 -9.55 -7.24 -0.33
N ILE A 122 -8.66 -7.01 -1.31
CA ILE A 122 -8.51 -5.76 -2.05
C ILE A 122 -8.70 -6.02 -3.53
N TYR A 123 -9.59 -5.28 -4.16
CA TYR A 123 -9.84 -5.30 -5.61
C TYR A 123 -8.98 -4.29 -6.36
N ASP A 124 -8.72 -3.12 -5.77
CA ASP A 124 -7.96 -2.06 -6.43
C ASP A 124 -7.11 -1.31 -5.41
N LEU A 125 -5.86 -1.05 -5.76
CA LEU A 125 -4.91 -0.28 -4.99
C LEU A 125 -4.20 0.73 -5.90
N GLY A 126 -4.56 1.99 -5.74
CA GLY A 126 -3.96 3.11 -6.47
C GLY A 126 -3.10 3.98 -5.57
N LEU A 127 -1.99 4.47 -6.11
CA LEU A 127 -1.13 5.46 -5.46
C LEU A 127 -0.85 6.60 -6.42
N GLU A 128 -1.12 7.82 -5.98
CA GLU A 128 -0.84 9.05 -6.73
C GLU A 128 0.20 9.88 -5.98
N GLY A 129 1.09 10.51 -6.74
CA GLY A 129 2.19 11.32 -6.20
C GLY A 129 3.14 11.77 -7.30
N ASP A 130 4.20 12.47 -6.91
CA ASP A 130 5.21 12.97 -7.82
C ASP A 130 6.42 12.04 -7.84
N VAL A 131 7.02 11.84 -9.00
CA VAL A 131 8.34 11.20 -9.10
C VAL A 131 9.40 12.23 -8.69
N VAL A 132 10.35 11.84 -7.83
CA VAL A 132 11.48 12.70 -7.50
C VAL A 132 12.51 12.56 -8.63
N PRO A 133 12.83 13.64 -9.37
CA PRO A 133 13.86 13.58 -10.40
C PRO A 133 15.21 13.22 -9.77
N PRO A 134 16.09 12.48 -10.46
CA PRO A 134 17.46 12.32 -10.00
C PRO A 134 18.09 13.72 -9.88
N THR A 135 18.62 14.03 -8.71
CA THR A 135 19.46 15.22 -8.51
C THR A 135 20.64 15.09 -9.47
N ALA A 136 20.76 16.02 -10.42
CA ALA A 136 21.89 16.05 -11.33
C ALA A 136 23.18 16.13 -10.49
N PRO A 137 24.21 15.30 -10.76
CA PRO A 137 25.48 15.48 -10.10
C PRO A 137 26.03 16.89 -10.44
N PRO A 138 26.76 17.52 -9.50
CA PRO A 138 27.42 18.81 -9.73
C PRO A 138 28.45 18.74 -10.87
#